data_AF-A0AAU2NPA7-F1
#
_entry.id   AF-A0AAU2NPA7-F1
#
_cell.length_a   1.000
_cell.length_b   1.000
_cell.length_c   1.000
_cell.angle_alpha   90.00
_cell.angle_beta   90.00
_cell.angle_gamma   90.00
#
_symmetry.space_group_name_H-M   'P 1'
#
loop_
_entity.id
_entity.type
_entity.pdbx_description
1 polymer ?
#
loop_
_entity_poly.entity_id
_entity_poly.type
_entity_poly.pdbx_seq_one_letter_code
_entity_poly.pdbx_strand_id
1 'polypeptide(L)' 'MSKPITSLPLVGIVRRDGIAYRVADPVPLDVVSGLIREPWCSRLVVTDARSGGACPGEFTAMCVVDGEPFVLVGRIRQR' A
#
# COMPACT_ATOMS: atom_id res chain seq x y z
N MET A 1 18.62 11.79 -2.51
CA MET A 1 17.44 12.58 -2.92
C MET A 1 16.22 11.66 -2.83
N SER A 2 15.23 12.02 -2.02
CA SER A 2 14.01 11.23 -1.83
C SER A 2 13.21 11.16 -3.14
N LYS A 3 13.10 9.98 -3.78
CA LYS A 3 12.22 9.79 -4.94
C LYS A 3 10.78 10.19 -4.53
N PRO A 4 10.18 11.23 -5.14
CA PRO A 4 8.87 11.73 -4.70
C PRO A 4 7.72 10.81 -5.14
N ILE A 5 7.97 10.01 -6.19
CA ILE A 5 7.00 9.18 -6.87
C ILE A 5 7.70 7.87 -7.27
N THR A 6 7.11 6.74 -6.91
CA THR A 6 7.56 5.41 -7.34
C THR A 6 6.38 4.69 -7.99
N SER A 7 6.62 3.99 -9.08
CA SER A 7 5.62 3.06 -9.65
C SER A 7 5.89 1.68 -9.07
N LEU A 8 4.88 1.08 -8.44
CA LEU A 8 4.95 -0.27 -7.93
C LEU A 8 4.09 -1.20 -8.80
N PRO A 9 4.59 -2.42 -9.08
CA PRO A 9 3.77 -3.47 -9.67
C PRO A 9 2.47 -3.64 -8.85
N LEU A 10 1.34 -3.89 -9.53
CA LEU A 10 0.00 -4.10 -8.95
C LEU A 10 -0.68 -2.86 -8.33
N VAL A 11 0.06 -1.98 -7.65
CA VAL A 11 -0.51 -0.84 -6.89
C VAL A 11 -0.51 0.48 -7.66
N GLY A 12 0.32 0.58 -8.70
CA GLY A 12 0.41 1.77 -9.55
C GLY A 12 1.31 2.84 -8.96
N ILE A 13 0.90 4.12 -9.08
CA ILE A 13 1.72 5.27 -8.69
C ILE A 13 1.53 5.56 -7.20
N VAL A 14 2.63 5.58 -6.45
CA VAL A 14 2.64 5.92 -5.02
C VAL A 14 3.40 7.21 -4.79
N ARG A 15 2.87 8.06 -3.90
CA ARG A 15 3.46 9.37 -3.58
C ARG A 15 4.00 9.37 -2.17
N ARG A 16 5.13 10.02 -1.94
CA ARG A 16 5.65 10.17 -0.58
C ARG A 16 4.77 11.10 0.25
N ASP A 17 4.34 10.63 1.42
CA ASP A 17 3.56 11.35 2.43
C ASP A 17 4.27 11.19 3.78
N GLY A 18 5.13 12.16 4.11
CA GLY A 18 6.03 12.11 5.27
C GLY A 18 7.09 11.00 5.18
N ILE A 19 6.99 10.02 6.07
CA ILE A 19 7.90 8.86 6.14
C ILE A 19 7.41 7.64 5.33
N ALA A 20 6.16 7.66 4.85
CA ALA A 20 5.57 6.58 4.10
C ALA A 20 5.30 6.99 2.64
N TYR A 21 5.05 6.02 1.79
CA TYR A 21 4.48 6.20 0.47
C TYR A 21 2.99 5.85 0.54
N ARG A 22 2.15 6.69 -0.03
CA ARG A 22 0.71 6.54 -0.04
C ARG A 22 0.22 6.22 -1.45
N VAL A 23 -0.62 5.20 -1.57
CA VAL A 23 -1.38 4.95 -2.79
C VAL A 23 -2.44 6.03 -2.94
N ALA A 24 -2.52 6.66 -4.12
CA ALA A 24 -3.43 7.77 -4.36
C ALA A 24 -4.90 7.33 -4.29
N ASP A 25 -5.22 6.21 -4.92
CA ASP A 25 -6.57 5.69 -5.07
C ASP A 25 -6.80 4.43 -4.22
N PRO A 26 -8.03 4.20 -3.72
CA PRO A 26 -8.37 2.94 -3.09
C PRO A 26 -8.15 1.75 -4.04
N VAL A 27 -7.44 0.73 -3.57
CA VAL A 27 -7.15 -0.47 -4.36
C VAL A 27 -8.10 -1.59 -3.98
N PRO A 28 -8.49 -2.47 -4.92
CA PRO A 28 -9.33 -3.60 -4.60
C PRO A 28 -8.57 -4.66 -3.76
N LEU A 29 -9.33 -5.46 -3.01
CA LEU A 29 -8.77 -6.40 -2.02
C LEU A 29 -7.88 -7.49 -2.65
N ASP A 30 -8.14 -7.85 -3.90
CA ASP A 30 -7.33 -8.77 -4.69
C ASP A 30 -5.93 -8.21 -4.98
N VAL A 31 -5.81 -6.91 -5.27
CA VAL A 31 -4.52 -6.22 -5.41
C VAL A 31 -3.74 -6.28 -4.10
N VAL A 32 -4.40 -5.98 -2.97
CA VAL A 32 -3.77 -6.07 -1.63
C VAL A 32 -3.34 -7.49 -1.31
N SER A 33 -4.16 -8.49 -1.65
CA SER A 33 -3.84 -9.91 -1.48
C SER A 33 -2.68 -10.36 -2.39
N GLY A 34 -2.49 -9.72 -3.54
CA GLY A 34 -1.37 -9.95 -4.45
C GLY A 34 -0.03 -9.49 -3.87
N LEU A 35 -0.02 -8.42 -3.07
CA LEU A 35 1.21 -7.85 -2.49
C LEU A 35 2.05 -8.87 -1.73
N ILE A 36 1.44 -9.80 -0.99
CA ILE A 36 2.19 -10.80 -0.21
C ILE A 36 2.99 -11.78 -1.09
N ARG A 37 2.65 -11.87 -2.38
CA ARG A 37 3.34 -12.73 -3.36
C ARG A 37 4.50 -12.02 -4.03
N GLU A 38 4.59 -10.71 -3.87
CA GLU A 38 5.62 -9.90 -4.48
C GLU A 38 6.92 -10.00 -3.68
N PRO A 39 8.07 -10.28 -4.33
CA PRO A 39 9.34 -10.48 -3.64
C PRO A 39 9.84 -9.20 -2.94
N TRP A 40 9.36 -8.04 -3.39
CA TRP A 40 9.66 -6.73 -2.79
C TRP A 40 8.78 -6.40 -1.58
N CYS A 41 7.76 -7.21 -1.25
CA CYS A 41 6.89 -6.99 -0.10
C CYS A 41 7.29 -7.95 1.03
N SER A 42 7.95 -7.41 2.07
CA SER A 42 8.43 -8.22 3.20
C SER A 42 7.38 -8.44 4.29
N ARG A 43 6.41 -7.54 4.41
CA ARG A 43 5.33 -7.63 5.40
C ARG A 43 4.09 -6.90 4.91
N LEU A 44 2.91 -7.46 5.18
CA LEU A 44 1.62 -6.84 4.91
C LEU A 44 0.76 -6.90 6.18
N VAL A 45 0.16 -5.77 6.54
CA VAL A 45 -0.83 -5.63 7.62
C VAL A 45 -2.08 -5.02 7.01
N VAL A 46 -3.23 -5.63 7.24
CA VAL A 46 -4.54 -5.13 6.80
C VAL A 46 -5.36 -4.80 8.03
N THR A 47 -5.98 -3.62 8.03
CA THR A 47 -6.97 -3.23 9.03
C THR A 47 -8.37 -3.30 8.43
N ASP A 48 -9.25 -4.01 9.13
CA ASP A 48 -10.63 -4.14 8.70
C ASP A 48 -11.38 -2.80 8.79
N ALA A 49 -12.24 -2.58 7.81
CA ALA A 49 -13.21 -1.49 7.85
C ALA A 49 -14.15 -1.70 9.05
N ARG A 50 -14.43 -0.65 9.84
CA ARG A 50 -15.47 -0.75 10.87
C ARG A 50 -16.84 -0.93 10.19
N SER A 51 -17.67 -1.82 10.75
CA SER A 51 -19.09 -1.96 10.36
C SER A 51 -19.77 -0.59 10.35
N GLY A 52 -20.49 -0.31 9.25
CA GLY A 52 -21.18 0.98 9.04
C GLY A 52 -20.42 1.98 8.16
N GLY A 53 -19.28 1.61 7.56
CA GLY A 53 -18.59 2.45 6.58
C GLY A 53 -17.83 3.65 7.17
N ALA A 54 -17.82 3.81 8.50
CA ALA A 54 -17.21 4.94 9.19
C ALA A 54 -15.68 5.00 9.05
N CYS A 55 -15.03 3.86 8.77
CA CYS A 55 -13.61 3.80 8.48
C CYS A 55 -13.39 2.87 7.28
N PRO A 56 -12.84 3.34 6.15
CA PRO A 56 -12.44 2.44 5.06
C PRO A 56 -11.36 1.49 5.57
N GLY A 57 -11.30 0.27 5.02
CA GLY A 57 -10.20 -0.64 5.31
C GLY A 57 -8.90 -0.04 4.81
N GLU A 58 -7.82 -0.23 5.55
CA GLU A 58 -6.49 0.25 5.16
C GLU A 58 -5.51 -0.91 5.14
N PHE A 59 -4.40 -0.72 4.44
CA PHE A 59 -3.28 -1.64 4.52
C PHE A 59 -1.97 -0.87 4.71
N THR A 60 -1.04 -1.53 5.38
CA THR A 60 0.35 -1.10 5.53
C THR A 60 1.24 -2.23 5.05
N ALA A 61 2.13 -1.94 4.10
CA ALA A 61 3.12 -2.89 3.62
C ALA A 61 4.53 -2.35 3.88
N MET A 62 5.45 -3.23 4.24
CA MET A 62 6.88 -2.95 4.23
C MET A 62 7.44 -3.43 2.90
N CYS A 63 8.05 -2.53 2.16
CA CYS A 63 8.53 -2.77 0.81
C CYS A 63 10.03 -2.54 0.71
N VAL A 64 10.70 -3.29 -0.16
CA VAL A 64 12.11 -3.11 -0.53
C VAL A 64 12.22 -3.10 -2.05
N VAL A 65 12.49 -1.94 -2.64
CA VAL A 65 12.66 -1.79 -4.10
C VAL A 65 14.04 -1.20 -4.33
N ASP A 66 14.80 -1.78 -5.27
CA ASP A 66 16.20 -1.41 -5.55
C ASP A 66 17.11 -1.42 -4.30
N GLY A 67 16.78 -2.25 -3.31
CA GLY A 67 17.50 -2.33 -2.02
C GLY A 67 17.12 -1.24 -1.01
N GLU A 68 16.20 -0.33 -1.34
CA GLU A 68 15.73 0.72 -0.44
C GLU A 68 14.44 0.30 0.29
N PRO A 69 14.45 0.21 1.63
CA PRO A 69 13.24 -0.08 2.40
C PRO A 69 12.36 1.17 2.52
N PHE A 70 11.05 0.97 2.36
CA PHE A 70 10.04 1.99 2.62
C PHE A 70 8.72 1.39 3.10
N VAL A 71 7.89 2.22 3.71
CA VAL A 71 6.53 1.85 4.13
C VAL A 71 5.55 2.31 3.07
N LEU A 72 4.68 1.41 2.61
CA LEU A 72 3.57 1.69 1.72
C LEU A 72 2.25 1.65 2.51
N VAL A 73 1.41 2.66 2.36
CA VAL A 73 0.08 2.71 2.96
C VAL A 73 -0.98 2.99 1.90
N GLY A 74 -2.15 2.41 2.05
CA GLY A 74 -3.25 2.65 1.11
C GLY A 74 -4.59 2.25 1.66
N ARG A 75 -5.65 2.70 0.98
CA ARG A 75 -7.04 2.35 1.30
C ARG A 75 -7.48 1.17 0.46
N ILE A 76 -8.33 0.35 1.05
CA ILE A 76 -8.98 -0.79 0.39
C ILE A 76 -10.35 -0.34 -0.10
N ARG A 77 -10.63 -0.57 -1.39
CA ARG A 77 -11.93 -0.29 -1.98
C ARG A 77 -13.00 -1.14 -1.28
N GLN A 78 -14.02 -0.49 -0.75
CA GLN A 78 -15.21 -1.18 -0.24
C GLN A 78 -15.99 -1.77 -1.42
N ARG A 79 -16.50 -2.99 -1.24
CA ARG A 79 -17.24 -3.74 -2.24
C ARG A 79 -18.65 -3.20 -2.42
#